data_AF-L0B2I1-F1
#
_entry.id   AF-L0B2I1-F1
#
_cell.length_a   1.000
_cell.length_b   1.000
_cell.length_c   1.000
_cell.angle_alpha   90.00
_cell.angle_beta   90.00
_cell.angle_gamma   90.00
#
_symmetry.space_group_name_H-M   'P 1'
#
loop_
_entity.id
_entity.type
_entity.pdbx_description
1 polymer ?
#
loop_
_entity_poly.entity_id
_entity_poly.type
_entity_poly.pdbx_seq_one_letter_code
_entity_poly.pdbx_strand_id
1 'polypeptide(L)'
;MFQYLRFMVCLSNSVRFSGSLGLATRYPLGEPLAKFRALVKKQSQCTRVYQGWPPATRIDVQNELKPLGRRLFVMNRLLEDGKTLEPTLVFCCGIKPMLMLSKQEFEALIKHLPWIKMQFKEFYKLL
;
A
#
# COMPACT_ATOMS: atom_id res chain seq x y z
N MET A 1 -10.85 0.49 -2.77
CA MET A 1 -9.73 0.41 -3.75
C MET A 1 -8.79 1.64 -3.67
N PHE A 2 -8.55 2.25 -2.50
CA PHE A 2 -7.87 3.57 -2.46
C PHE A 2 -6.76 3.73 -1.40
N GLN A 3 -6.36 2.67 -0.70
CA GLN A 3 -5.29 2.78 0.31
C GLN A 3 -3.87 2.76 -0.28
N TYR A 4 -3.70 2.31 -1.52
CA TYR A 4 -2.40 2.28 -2.20
C TYR A 4 -2.00 3.61 -2.84
N LEU A 5 -2.94 4.50 -3.18
CA LEU A 5 -2.60 5.84 -3.67
C LEU A 5 -1.94 6.73 -2.60
N ARG A 6 -2.10 6.41 -1.31
CA ARG A 6 -1.55 7.23 -0.23
C ARG A 6 -0.07 6.98 0.08
N PHE A 7 0.51 5.86 -0.37
CA PHE A 7 1.96 5.66 -0.31
C PHE A 7 2.72 6.57 -1.26
N MET A 8 2.14 6.93 -2.42
CA MET A 8 2.77 7.92 -3.30
C MET A 8 2.76 9.33 -2.70
N VAL A 9 1.72 9.71 -1.94
CA VAL A 9 1.62 11.08 -1.42
C VAL A 9 2.66 11.39 -0.34
N CYS A 10 3.05 10.42 0.51
CA CYS A 10 4.11 10.65 1.49
C CYS A 10 5.52 10.71 0.87
N LEU A 11 5.77 10.05 -0.27
CA LEU A 11 7.02 10.20 -1.02
C LEU A 11 7.09 11.53 -1.78
N SER A 12 5.94 12.06 -2.24
CA SER A 12 5.88 13.34 -2.94
C SER A 12 6.17 14.55 -2.03
N ASN A 13 6.00 14.45 -0.71
CA ASN A 13 6.36 15.53 0.22
C ASN A 13 7.88 15.72 0.40
N SER A 14 8.71 14.83 -0.17
CA SER A 14 10.16 15.04 -0.23
C SER A 14 10.60 15.80 -1.49
N VAL A 15 9.69 16.07 -2.43
CA VAL A 15 9.98 16.92 -3.59
C VAL A 15 9.74 18.37 -3.19
N ARG A 16 10.76 19.01 -2.61
CA ARG A 16 10.86 20.46 -2.67
C ARG A 16 10.96 20.83 -4.15
N PHE A 17 9.88 21.36 -4.73
CA PHE A 17 9.96 22.09 -5.99
C PHE A 17 10.65 23.43 -5.71
N SER A 18 11.98 23.39 -5.61
CA SER A 18 12.83 24.55 -5.84
C SER A 18 13.09 24.61 -7.35
N GLY A 19 12.69 25.69 -8.00
CA GLY A 19 13.13 25.96 -9.37
C GLY A 19 12.04 26.51 -10.27
N SER A 20 12.06 27.84 -10.39
CA SER A 20 11.69 28.60 -11.57
C SER A 20 12.14 27.92 -12.87
N LEU A 21 11.22 27.62 -13.78
CA LEU A 21 11.48 27.59 -15.22
C LEU A 21 10.16 27.62 -15.98
N GLY A 22 10.02 28.66 -16.80
CA GLY A 22 8.83 28.95 -17.59
C GLY A 22 8.59 27.89 -18.64
N LEU A 23 7.42 27.27 -18.56
CA LEU A 23 6.74 26.63 -19.68
C LEU A 23 5.28 27.07 -19.57
N ALA A 24 4.86 27.96 -20.47
CA ALA A 24 3.51 28.50 -20.53
C ALA A 24 2.52 27.37 -20.91
N THR A 25 2.00 26.68 -19.89
CA THR A 25 0.89 25.74 -20.05
C THR A 25 -0.38 26.55 -20.38
N ARG A 26 -0.96 26.32 -21.56
CA ARG A 26 -2.15 27.02 -22.10
C ARG A 26 -3.47 26.80 -21.32
N TYR A 27 -3.42 26.24 -20.12
CA TYR A 27 -4.60 26.04 -19.28
C TYR A 27 -4.34 26.63 -17.89
N PRO A 28 -5.25 27.46 -17.36
CA PRO A 28 -5.12 27.98 -16.01
C PRO A 28 -5.13 26.82 -15.01
N LEU A 29 -3.96 26.47 -14.48
CA LEU A 29 -3.78 25.43 -13.47
C LEU A 29 -4.53 25.73 -12.15
N GLY A 30 -5.10 26.93 -12.01
CA GLY A 30 -5.83 27.37 -10.82
C GLY A 30 -6.99 26.47 -10.45
N GLU A 31 -7.86 26.09 -11.39
CA GLU A 31 -9.05 25.27 -11.09
C GLU A 31 -8.70 23.81 -10.74
N PRO A 32 -7.83 23.10 -11.50
CA PRO A 32 -7.36 21.77 -11.10
C PRO A 32 -6.62 21.77 -9.76
N LEU A 33 -5.77 22.78 -9.51
CA LEU A 33 -5.05 22.91 -8.24
C LEU A 33 -6.00 23.25 -7.08
N ALA A 34 -7.04 24.05 -7.31
CA ALA A 34 -8.06 24.33 -6.31
C ALA A 34 -8.87 23.07 -5.96
N LYS A 35 -9.29 22.29 -6.98
CA LYS A 35 -9.95 20.99 -6.78
C LYS A 35 -9.05 20.02 -6.02
N PHE A 36 -7.77 19.93 -6.39
CA PHE A 36 -6.80 19.11 -5.67
C PHE A 36 -6.65 19.56 -4.21
N ARG A 37 -6.47 20.86 -3.95
CA ARG A 37 -6.38 21.41 -2.58
C ARG A 37 -7.64 21.13 -1.76
N ALA A 38 -8.83 21.25 -2.36
CA ALA A 38 -10.09 20.94 -1.70
C ALA A 38 -10.20 19.45 -1.33
N LEU A 39 -9.81 18.56 -2.25
CA LEU A 39 -9.74 17.13 -1.99
C LEU A 39 -8.74 16.78 -0.89
N VAL A 40 -7.53 17.35 -0.95
CA VAL A 40 -6.50 17.18 0.09
C VAL A 40 -7.00 17.68 1.44
N LYS A 41 -7.62 18.87 1.49
CA LYS A 41 -8.18 19.45 2.72
C LYS A 41 -9.29 18.60 3.32
N LYS A 42 -10.20 18.08 2.49
CA LYS A 42 -11.26 17.14 2.92
C LYS A 42 -10.64 15.84 3.46
N GLN A 43 -9.56 15.35 2.85
CA GLN A 43 -8.88 14.13 3.27
C GLN A 43 -7.94 14.31 4.47
N SER A 44 -7.48 15.53 4.74
CA SER A 44 -6.61 15.91 5.86
C SER A 44 -7.39 16.29 7.13
N GLN A 45 -8.71 16.48 7.02
CA GLN A 45 -9.61 16.67 8.18
C GLN A 45 -9.83 15.39 9.00
N CYS A 46 -9.34 14.23 8.55
CA CYS A 46 -9.24 13.09 9.44
C CYS A 46 -8.11 13.34 10.45
N THR A 47 -8.42 13.20 11.74
CA THR A 47 -7.45 13.04 12.85
C THR A 47 -6.68 11.72 12.70
N ARG A 48 -5.95 11.55 11.60
CA ARG A 48 -5.13 10.38 11.35
C ARG A 48 -3.75 10.62 11.96
N VAL A 49 -3.48 9.96 13.07
CA VAL A 49 -2.14 9.84 13.62
C VAL A 49 -1.32 9.00 12.65
N TYR A 50 -0.30 9.60 12.02
CA TYR A 50 0.66 8.85 11.21
C TYR A 50 1.49 7.98 12.13
N GLN A 51 1.29 6.66 12.08
CA GLN A 51 1.97 5.68 12.95
C GLN A 51 3.35 5.23 12.43
N GLY A 52 3.87 5.88 11.38
CA GLY A 52 5.10 5.46 10.70
C GLY A 52 4.91 4.26 9.77
N TRP A 53 5.90 4.03 8.90
CA TRP A 53 5.97 2.83 8.07
C TRP A 53 7.33 2.14 8.16
N PRO A 54 7.38 0.81 8.36
CA PRO A 54 6.26 -0.02 8.81
C PRO A 54 5.93 0.28 10.29
N PRO A 55 4.68 0.06 10.76
CA PRO A 55 4.29 0.45 12.12
C PRO A 55 5.17 -0.19 13.20
N ALA A 56 5.39 0.51 14.32
CA ALA A 56 6.15 -0.01 15.45
C ALA A 56 5.47 -1.23 16.12
N THR A 57 4.14 -1.28 16.05
CA THR A 57 3.29 -2.35 16.58
C THR A 57 3.21 -3.58 15.68
N ARG A 58 3.96 -3.63 14.56
CA ARG A 58 3.93 -4.76 13.65
C ARG A 58 4.52 -6.01 14.31
N ILE A 59 4.02 -7.16 13.88
CA ILE A 59 4.57 -8.47 14.25
C ILE A 59 5.24 -9.03 13.00
N ASP A 60 6.56 -9.08 12.97
CA ASP A 60 7.31 -9.67 11.87
C ASP A 60 7.10 -11.20 11.88
N VAL A 61 6.69 -11.76 10.73
CA VAL A 61 6.52 -13.20 10.55
C VAL A 61 7.88 -13.74 10.10
N GLN A 62 8.77 -13.98 11.07
CA GLN A 62 10.12 -14.45 10.78
C GLN A 62 10.19 -15.99 10.68
N ASN A 63 11.21 -16.44 9.93
CA ASN A 63 11.85 -17.77 9.92
C ASN A 63 11.52 -18.86 8.88
N GLU A 64 10.38 -18.90 8.18
CA GLU A 64 10.09 -20.11 7.35
C GLU A 64 9.94 -19.87 5.83
N LEU A 65 9.88 -18.62 5.38
CA LEU A 65 9.69 -18.31 3.96
C LEU A 65 11.00 -17.98 3.23
N LYS A 66 12.10 -18.62 3.61
CA LYS A 66 13.45 -18.37 3.05
C LYS A 66 13.50 -18.37 1.51
N PRO A 67 12.80 -19.25 0.76
CA PRO A 67 12.81 -19.20 -0.70
C PRO A 67 12.18 -17.94 -1.29
N LEU A 68 11.23 -17.31 -0.57
CA LEU A 68 10.58 -16.09 -1.03
C LEU A 68 11.48 -14.86 -0.89
N GLY A 69 12.47 -14.88 0.01
CA GLY A 69 13.39 -13.75 0.25
C GLY A 69 12.71 -12.42 0.59
N ARG A 70 11.43 -12.46 0.99
CA ARG A 70 10.58 -11.28 1.20
C ARG A 70 10.27 -11.12 2.67
N ARG A 71 10.19 -9.86 3.10
CA ARG A 71 9.78 -9.53 4.47
C ARG A 71 8.27 -9.66 4.57
N LEU A 72 7.80 -10.49 5.49
CA LEU A 72 6.40 -10.54 5.89
C LEU A 72 6.21 -10.02 7.29
N PHE A 73 5.14 -9.28 7.50
CA PHE A 73 4.69 -8.92 8.83
C PHE A 73 3.18 -8.75 8.85
N VAL A 74 2.61 -8.84 10.05
CA VAL A 74 1.21 -8.52 10.32
C VAL A 74 1.15 -7.17 11.00
N MET A 75 0.20 -6.33 10.58
CA MET A 75 -0.07 -5.05 11.21
C MET A 75 -1.57 -4.81 11.33
N ASN A 76 -1.97 -3.96 12.27
CA ASN A 76 -3.34 -3.46 12.34
C ASN A 76 -3.48 -2.23 11.44
N ARG A 77 -4.18 -2.39 10.31
CA ARG A 77 -4.44 -1.33 9.34
C ARG A 77 -5.68 -0.56 9.74
N LEU A 78 -5.59 0.76 9.77
CA LEU A 78 -6.76 1.63 9.97
C LEU A 78 -7.61 1.66 8.70
N LEU A 79 -8.91 1.37 8.81
CA LEU A 79 -9.85 1.39 7.68
C LEU A 79 -10.23 2.82 7.26
N GLU A 80 -11.05 2.94 6.21
CA GLU A 80 -11.49 4.23 5.66
C GLU A 80 -12.19 5.10 6.71
N ASP A 81 -12.93 4.47 7.63
CA ASP A 81 -13.65 5.08 8.75
C ASP A 81 -12.74 5.72 9.79
N GLY A 82 -11.43 5.43 9.77
CA GLY A 82 -10.44 6.04 10.67
C GLY A 82 -10.57 5.62 12.15
N LYS A 83 -11.53 4.77 12.50
CA LYS A 83 -11.74 4.24 13.86
C LYS A 83 -11.47 2.75 13.95
N THR A 84 -11.86 2.01 12.91
CA THR A 84 -11.77 0.55 12.88
C THR A 84 -10.37 0.13 12.44
N LEU A 85 -9.79 -0.80 13.19
CA LEU A 85 -8.52 -1.45 12.88
C LEU A 85 -8.78 -2.85 12.35
N GLU A 86 -8.08 -3.21 11.29
CA GLU A 86 -8.18 -4.53 10.65
C GLU A 86 -6.79 -5.21 10.62
N PRO A 87 -6.66 -6.44 11.14
CA PRO A 87 -5.42 -7.19 11.02
C PRO A 87 -5.16 -7.52 9.55
N THR A 88 -4.00 -7.09 9.07
CA THR A 88 -3.61 -7.18 7.66
C THR A 88 -2.23 -7.82 7.55
N LEU A 89 -2.13 -8.87 6.73
CA LEU A 89 -0.87 -9.49 6.37
C LEU A 89 -0.21 -8.69 5.25
N VAL A 90 1.06 -8.35 5.40
CA VAL A 90 1.81 -7.53 4.43
C VAL A 90 3.02 -8.29 3.90
N PHE A 91 3.10 -8.40 2.58
CA PHE A 91 4.28 -8.85 1.85
C PHE A 91 5.06 -7.63 1.38
N CYS A 92 6.35 -7.57 1.72
CA CYS A 92 7.24 -6.49 1.32
C CYS A 92 8.37 -6.96 0.42
N CYS A 93 8.74 -6.09 -0.52
CA CYS A 93 10.02 -6.14 -1.21
C CYS A 93 10.92 -5.04 -0.62
N GLY A 94 11.91 -5.42 0.18
CA GLY A 94 12.64 -4.49 1.03
C GLY A 94 11.71 -3.78 2.01
N ILE A 95 11.65 -2.45 1.94
CA ILE A 95 10.78 -1.61 2.79
C ILE A 95 9.41 -1.29 2.16
N LYS A 96 9.19 -1.66 0.90
CA LYS A 96 7.99 -1.29 0.15
C LYS A 96 6.93 -2.39 0.24
N PRO A 97 5.67 -2.08 0.61
CA PRO A 97 4.59 -3.05 0.57
C PRO A 97 4.25 -3.39 -0.88
N MET A 98 4.19 -4.68 -1.19
CA MET A 98 3.79 -5.21 -2.49
C MET A 98 2.36 -5.74 -2.47
N LEU A 99 2.00 -6.46 -1.42
CA LEU A 99 0.68 -7.06 -1.26
C LEU A 99 0.26 -6.94 0.19
N MET A 100 -0.97 -6.48 0.40
CA MET A 100 -1.64 -6.47 1.69
C MET A 100 -2.91 -7.29 1.55
N LEU A 101 -3.10 -8.24 2.47
CA LEU A 101 -4.28 -9.09 2.52
C LEU A 101 -4.98 -8.89 3.85
N SER A 102 -6.28 -8.61 3.80
CA SER A 102 -7.13 -8.74 4.98
C SER A 102 -7.20 -10.19 5.43
N LYS A 103 -7.73 -10.43 6.64
CA LYS A 103 -7.98 -11.79 7.12
C LYS A 103 -8.83 -12.61 6.14
N GLN A 104 -9.90 -12.03 5.62
CA GLN A 104 -10.82 -12.71 4.70
C GLN A 104 -10.15 -13.03 3.36
N GLU A 105 -9.37 -12.08 2.81
CA GLU A 105 -8.64 -12.28 1.57
C GLU A 105 -7.56 -13.35 1.71
N PHE A 106 -6.88 -13.39 2.86
CA PHE A 106 -5.90 -14.41 3.16
C PHE A 106 -6.51 -15.81 3.30
N GLU A 107 -7.66 -15.93 3.99
CA GLU A 107 -8.40 -17.19 4.07
C GLU A 107 -8.87 -17.67 2.70
N ALA A 108 -9.35 -16.75 1.85
CA ALA A 108 -9.71 -17.07 0.47
C ALA A 108 -8.49 -17.54 -0.35
N LEU A 109 -7.34 -16.88 -0.21
CA LEU A 109 -6.10 -17.29 -0.85
C LEU A 109 -5.71 -18.72 -0.45
N ILE A 110 -5.77 -19.04 0.84
CA ILE A 110 -5.46 -20.40 1.33
C ILE A 110 -6.36 -21.45 0.68
N LYS A 111 -7.66 -21.16 0.52
CA LYS A 111 -8.60 -22.09 -0.15
C LYS A 111 -8.23 -22.37 -1.60
N HIS A 112 -7.65 -21.40 -2.31
CA HIS A 112 -7.23 -21.55 -3.70
C HIS A 112 -5.80 -22.08 -3.89
N LEU A 113 -4.95 -22.09 -2.84
CA LEU A 113 -3.57 -22.58 -2.92
C LEU A 113 -3.43 -24.00 -3.49
N PRO A 114 -4.28 -25.00 -3.15
CA PRO A 114 -4.17 -26.34 -3.73
C PRO A 114 -4.33 -26.34 -5.25
N TRP A 115 -5.31 -25.58 -5.75
CA TRP A 115 -5.54 -25.45 -7.19
C TRP A 115 -4.36 -24.76 -7.88
N ILE A 116 -3.82 -23.68 -7.30
CA ILE A 116 -2.61 -23.00 -7.80
C ILE A 116 -1.43 -23.97 -7.88
N LYS A 117 -1.20 -24.78 -6.84
CA LYS A 117 -0.14 -25.80 -6.83
C LYS A 117 -0.30 -26.83 -7.96
N MET A 118 -1.53 -27.25 -8.24
CA MET A 118 -1.82 -28.15 -9.35
C MET A 118 -1.47 -27.50 -10.70
N GLN A 119 -1.86 -26.25 -10.93
CA GLN A 119 -1.51 -25.51 -12.15
C GLN A 119 0.00 -25.39 -12.35
N PHE A 120 0.76 -25.12 -11.28
CA PHE A 120 2.23 -25.10 -11.34
C PHE A 120 2.81 -26.45 -11.76
N LYS A 121 2.28 -27.57 -11.24
CA LYS A 121 2.75 -28.91 -11.61
C LYS A 121 2.46 -29.22 -13.08
N GLU A 122 1.27 -28.91 -13.57
CA GLU A 122 0.92 -29.14 -14.97
C GLU A 122 1.78 -28.30 -15.91
N PHE A 123 2.01 -27.03 -15.56
CA PHE A 123 2.86 -26.16 -16.36
C PHE A 123 4.31 -26.61 -16.39
N TYR A 124 4.82 -27.15 -15.27
CA TYR A 124 6.18 -27.68 -15.21
C TYR A 124 6.40 -28.88 -16.15
N LYS A 125 5.37 -29.67 -16.46
CA LYS A 125 5.48 -30.78 -17.43
C LYS A 125 5.71 -30.30 -18.87
N LEU A 126 5.50 -29.02 -19.15
CA LEU A 126 5.71 -28.41 -20.47
C LEU A 126 7.15 -27.91 -20.67
N LEU A 127 7.97 -27.93 -19.62
CA LEU A 127 9.41 -27.63 -19.66
C LEU A 127 10.21 -28.92 -19.89
#